data_AF-A0A525JBY2-F1
#
_entry.id   AF-A0A525JBY2-F1
#
_cell.length_a   1.000
_cell.length_b   1.000
_cell.length_c   1.000
_cell.angle_alpha   90.00
_cell.angle_beta   90.00
_cell.angle_gamma   90.00
#
_symmetry.space_group_name_H-M   'P 1'
#
loop_
_entity.id
_entity.type
_entity.pdbx_description
1 polymer ?
#
loop_
_entity_poly.entity_id
_entity_poly.type
_entity_poly.pdbx_seq_one_letter_code
_entity_poly.pdbx_strand_id
1 'polypeptide(L)'
;MTPTVPSVLAELAELALRNASPDVPAAERANALTLSSMILGLAAEVADGEADCLVAENRALAELLADAADETSFRLSALRAENARLRAGLIAAHAAAETAGDDARQDAIWAELRASTERRKLSVAPV
;
A
#
# COMPACT_ATOMS: atom_id res chain seq x y z
N MET A 1 1.45 14.39 7.35
CA MET A 1 2.67 13.88 6.69
C MET A 1 2.82 12.42 7.06
N THR A 2 3.08 11.55 6.09
CA THR A 2 3.35 10.13 6.38
C THR A 2 4.73 10.00 7.04
N PRO A 3 4.87 9.37 8.21
CA PRO A 3 6.15 9.22 8.87
C PRO A 3 7.11 8.39 8.01
N THR A 4 8.39 8.75 8.04
CA THR A 4 9.43 8.02 7.31
C THR A 4 9.85 6.76 8.07
N VAL A 5 10.34 5.73 7.36
CA VAL A 5 10.88 4.52 8.03
C VAL A 5 11.97 4.88 9.06
N PRO A 6 12.95 5.76 8.76
CA PRO A 6 13.94 6.17 9.75
C PRO A 6 13.36 6.81 11.01
N SER A 7 12.33 7.66 10.89
CA SER A 7 11.70 8.29 12.06
C SER A 7 11.00 7.27 12.96
N VAL A 8 10.29 6.31 12.36
CA VAL A 8 9.63 5.23 13.13
C VAL A 8 10.67 4.35 13.85
N LEU A 9 11.76 3.99 13.16
CA LEU A 9 12.81 3.17 13.76
C LEU A 9 13.55 3.90 14.89
N ALA A 10 13.75 5.22 14.77
CA ALA A 10 14.36 6.03 15.83
C ALA A 10 13.50 6.05 17.11
N GLU A 11 12.19 6.24 16.97
CA GLU A 11 11.25 6.20 18.10
C GLU A 11 11.21 4.82 18.77
N LEU A 12 11.20 3.73 17.97
CA LEU A 12 11.26 2.37 18.51
C LEU A 12 12.57 2.09 19.25
N ALA A 13 13.69 2.63 18.77
CA ALA A 13 14.98 2.50 19.43
C ALA A 13 15.02 3.25 20.76
N GLU A 14 14.49 4.48 20.81
CA GLU A 14 14.35 5.25 22.05
C GLU A 14 13.44 4.52 23.06
N LEU A 15 12.33 3.97 22.58
CA LEU A 15 11.43 3.17 23.40
C LEU A 15 12.12 1.92 23.96
N ALA A 16 12.89 1.21 23.14
CA ALA A 16 13.66 0.05 23.58
C ALA A 16 14.69 0.42 24.65
N LEU A 17 15.40 1.55 24.48
CA LEU A 17 16.34 2.07 25.47
C LEU A 17 15.65 2.41 26.79
N ARG A 18 14.51 3.09 26.74
CA ARG A 18 13.72 3.44 27.94
C ARG A 18 13.25 2.18 28.68
N ASN A 19 12.86 1.14 27.94
CA ASN A 19 12.46 -0.15 28.50
C ASN A 19 13.63 -0.98 29.04
N ALA A 20 14.87 -0.68 28.67
CA ALA A 20 16.04 -1.29 29.28
C ALA A 20 16.45 -0.62 30.61
N SER A 21 15.90 0.57 30.92
CA SER A 21 16.26 1.30 32.14
C SER A 21 15.69 0.62 33.40
N PRO A 22 16.53 0.36 34.41
CA PRO A 22 16.09 -0.24 35.68
C PRO A 22 15.23 0.72 36.51
N ASP A 23 15.36 2.03 36.29
CA ASP A 23 14.67 3.08 37.05
C ASP A 23 13.20 3.25 36.63
N VAL A 24 12.80 2.68 35.49
CA VAL A 24 11.41 2.70 35.03
C VAL A 24 10.63 1.59 35.73
N PRO A 25 9.45 1.84 36.32
CA PRO A 25 8.64 0.80 36.93
C PRO A 25 8.28 -0.33 35.95
N ALA A 26 8.33 -1.58 36.41
CA ALA A 26 8.09 -2.75 35.56
C ALA A 26 6.73 -2.73 34.85
N ALA A 27 5.68 -2.22 35.51
CA ALA A 27 4.35 -2.08 34.94
C ALA A 27 4.31 -1.04 33.79
N GLU A 28 5.04 0.07 33.92
CA GLU A 28 5.11 1.09 32.87
C GLU A 28 5.84 0.56 31.64
N ARG A 29 6.94 -0.18 31.85
CA ARG A 29 7.66 -0.86 30.75
C ARG A 29 6.77 -1.85 30.01
N ALA A 30 6.08 -2.72 30.75
CA ALA A 30 5.20 -3.74 30.18
C ALA A 30 4.08 -3.11 29.34
N ASN A 31 3.45 -2.04 29.84
CA ASN A 31 2.42 -1.32 29.10
C ASN A 31 2.93 -0.71 27.79
N ALA A 32 4.05 0.01 27.84
CA ALA A 32 4.62 0.67 26.67
C ALA A 32 5.03 -0.34 25.57
N LEU A 33 5.67 -1.45 25.96
CA LEU A 33 6.03 -2.52 25.01
C LEU A 33 4.80 -3.20 24.42
N THR A 34 3.75 -3.40 25.22
CA THR A 34 2.52 -4.05 24.75
C THR A 34 1.86 -3.21 23.67
N LEU A 35 1.67 -1.90 23.92
CA LEU A 35 1.07 -0.99 22.95
C LEU A 35 1.90 -0.91 21.66
N SER A 36 3.21 -0.76 21.76
CA SER A 36 4.08 -0.69 20.58
C SER A 36 4.10 -2.01 19.79
N SER A 37 4.02 -3.15 20.48
CA SER A 37 3.91 -4.46 19.81
C SER A 37 2.58 -4.57 19.05
N MET A 38 1.47 -4.11 19.64
CA MET A 38 0.17 -4.08 18.96
C MET A 38 0.19 -3.19 17.71
N ILE A 39 0.77 -1.99 17.81
CA ILE A 39 0.88 -1.06 16.67
C ILE A 39 1.78 -1.63 15.57
N LEU A 40 2.90 -2.25 15.93
CA LEU A 40 3.79 -2.90 14.96
C LEU A 40 3.12 -4.10 14.27
N GLY A 41 2.34 -4.88 15.01
CA GLY A 41 1.53 -5.96 14.45
C GLY A 41 0.53 -5.44 13.41
N LEU A 42 -0.22 -4.40 13.77
CA LEU A 42 -1.16 -3.75 12.83
C LEU A 42 -0.44 -3.18 11.60
N ALA A 43 0.74 -2.55 11.79
CA ALA A 43 1.51 -2.02 10.67
C ALA A 43 2.00 -3.12 9.71
N ALA A 44 2.36 -4.29 10.24
CA ALA A 44 2.73 -5.45 9.43
C ALA A 44 1.54 -5.97 8.62
N GLU A 45 0.37 -6.12 9.24
CA GLU A 45 -0.87 -6.55 8.57
C GLU A 45 -1.29 -5.57 7.46
N VAL A 46 -1.19 -4.25 7.72
CA VAL A 46 -1.50 -3.22 6.71
C VAL A 46 -0.52 -3.29 5.54
N ALA A 47 0.78 -3.48 5.80
CA ALA A 47 1.78 -3.59 4.75
C ALA A 47 1.57 -4.83 3.87
N ASP A 48 1.15 -5.95 4.47
CA ASP A 48 0.83 -7.19 3.77
C ASP A 48 -0.43 -7.00 2.88
N GLY A 49 -1.49 -6.43 3.46
CA GLY A 49 -2.71 -6.11 2.72
C GLY A 49 -2.50 -5.10 1.58
N GLU A 50 -1.60 -4.13 1.76
CA GLU A 50 -1.22 -3.20 0.70
C GLU A 50 -0.50 -3.92 -0.46
N ALA A 51 0.42 -4.84 -0.15
CA ALA A 51 1.12 -5.61 -1.16
C ALA A 51 0.14 -6.45 -2.00
N ASP A 52 -0.79 -7.15 -1.35
CA ASP A 52 -1.83 -7.93 -2.01
C ASP A 52 -2.72 -7.05 -2.92
N CYS A 53 -3.13 -5.88 -2.44
CA CYS A 53 -3.92 -4.94 -3.22
C CYS A 53 -3.16 -4.45 -4.46
N LEU A 54 -1.88 -4.12 -4.32
CA LEU A 54 -1.06 -3.67 -5.43
C LEU A 54 -0.83 -4.78 -6.46
N VAL A 55 -0.62 -6.03 -6.04
CA VAL A 55 -0.52 -7.17 -6.96
C VAL A 55 -1.81 -7.34 -7.76
N ALA A 56 -2.96 -7.35 -7.08
CA ALA A 56 -4.26 -7.48 -7.75
C ALA A 56 -4.51 -6.34 -8.74
N GLU A 57 -4.20 -5.10 -8.34
CA GLU A 57 -4.37 -3.93 -9.19
C GLU A 57 -3.42 -3.96 -10.40
N ASN A 58 -2.13 -4.28 -10.20
CA ASN A 58 -1.16 -4.33 -11.30
C ASN A 58 -1.56 -5.38 -12.35
N ARG A 59 -2.04 -6.55 -11.92
CA ARG A 59 -2.55 -7.58 -12.83
C ARG A 59 -3.75 -7.08 -13.65
N ALA A 60 -4.74 -6.48 -12.99
CA ALA A 60 -5.94 -5.98 -13.65
C ALA A 60 -5.63 -4.84 -14.65
N LEU A 61 -4.75 -3.92 -14.26
CA LEU A 61 -4.32 -2.83 -15.14
C LEU A 61 -3.51 -3.34 -16.34
N ALA A 62 -2.62 -4.31 -16.13
CA ALA A 62 -1.87 -4.93 -17.21
C ALA A 62 -2.80 -5.63 -18.21
N GLU A 63 -3.82 -6.34 -17.72
CA GLU A 63 -4.84 -6.97 -18.57
C GLU A 63 -5.60 -5.94 -19.44
N LEU A 64 -6.07 -4.83 -18.86
CA LEU A 64 -6.74 -3.75 -19.61
C LEU A 64 -5.85 -3.09 -20.68
N LEU A 65 -4.54 -3.14 -20.47
CA LEU A 65 -3.54 -2.60 -21.38
C LEU A 65 -3.04 -3.64 -22.39
N ALA A 66 -3.43 -4.92 -22.26
CA ALA A 66 -2.81 -6.04 -22.95
C ALA A 66 -1.27 -6.07 -22.79
N ASP A 67 -0.81 -5.71 -21.60
CA ASP A 67 0.60 -5.71 -21.16
C ASP A 67 0.82 -6.83 -20.11
N ALA A 68 2.07 -7.00 -19.66
CA ALA A 68 2.41 -7.86 -18.52
C ALA A 68 2.75 -7.02 -17.29
N ALA A 69 2.22 -7.41 -16.13
CA ALA A 69 2.65 -6.86 -14.86
C ALA A 69 4.05 -7.38 -14.50
N ASP A 70 4.94 -6.49 -14.07
CA ASP A 70 6.24 -6.88 -13.53
C ASP A 70 6.09 -7.51 -12.13
N GLU A 71 6.23 -8.83 -12.07
CA GLU A 71 6.19 -9.63 -10.83
C GLU A 71 7.56 -10.17 -10.43
N THR A 72 8.66 -9.56 -10.90
CA THR A 72 10.01 -9.95 -10.48
C THR A 72 10.33 -9.58 -9.03
N SER A 73 9.58 -8.63 -8.44
CA SER A 73 9.74 -8.22 -7.05
C SER A 73 8.41 -7.84 -6.40
N PHE A 74 8.15 -8.43 -5.22
CA PHE A 74 6.97 -8.12 -4.39
C PHE A 74 7.27 -7.10 -3.28
N ARG A 75 8.38 -6.36 -3.37
CA ARG A 75 8.63 -5.24 -2.45
C ARG A 75 7.60 -4.16 -2.72
N LEU A 76 7.01 -3.56 -1.68
CA LEU A 76 6.04 -2.47 -1.81
C LEU A 76 6.54 -1.33 -2.73
N SER A 77 7.83 -0.98 -2.68
CA SER A 77 8.40 0.04 -3.56
C SER A 77 8.38 -0.36 -5.05
N ALA A 78 8.65 -1.63 -5.37
CA ALA A 78 8.60 -2.14 -6.74
C ALA A 78 7.15 -2.23 -7.22
N LEU A 79 6.25 -2.77 -6.38
CA LEU A 79 4.82 -2.86 -6.68
C LEU A 79 4.19 -1.49 -6.94
N ARG A 80 4.54 -0.47 -6.15
CA ARG A 80 4.09 0.92 -6.34
C ARG A 80 4.66 1.55 -7.61
N ALA A 81 5.92 1.27 -7.93
CA ALA A 81 6.54 1.77 -9.16
C ALA A 81 5.86 1.17 -10.40
N GLU A 82 5.59 -0.14 -10.39
CA GLU A 82 4.87 -0.81 -11.46
C GLU A 82 3.42 -0.31 -11.58
N ASN A 83 2.74 -0.12 -10.45
CA ASN A 83 1.41 0.47 -10.43
C ASN A 83 1.38 1.87 -11.07
N ALA A 84 2.37 2.71 -10.76
CA ALA A 84 2.51 4.04 -11.35
C ALA A 84 2.74 3.97 -12.87
N ARG A 85 3.58 3.02 -13.34
CA ARG A 85 3.82 2.78 -14.77
C ARG A 85 2.53 2.39 -15.49
N LEU A 86 1.80 1.41 -14.96
CA LEU A 86 0.55 0.92 -15.53
C LEU A 86 -0.53 2.00 -15.53
N ARG A 87 -0.68 2.78 -14.44
CA ARG A 87 -1.61 3.91 -14.38
C ARG A 87 -1.29 4.98 -15.42
N ALA A 88 -0.02 5.28 -15.67
CA ALA A 88 0.37 6.19 -16.74
C ALA A 88 -0.04 5.65 -18.13
N GLY A 89 0.14 4.34 -18.36
CA GLY A 89 -0.35 3.67 -19.58
C GLY A 89 -1.88 3.74 -19.71
N LEU A 90 -2.61 3.55 -18.62
CA LEU A 90 -4.08 3.59 -18.58
C LEU A 90 -4.62 4.96 -18.98
N ILE A 91 -3.96 6.05 -18.57
CA ILE A 91 -4.33 7.42 -18.97
C ILE A 91 -4.26 7.57 -20.50
N ALA A 92 -3.16 7.10 -21.11
CA ALA A 92 -3.00 7.14 -22.57
C ALA A 92 -4.04 6.27 -23.29
N ALA A 93 -4.31 5.07 -22.76
CA ALA A 93 -5.31 4.16 -23.30
C ALA A 93 -6.74 4.73 -23.21
N HIS A 94 -7.07 5.43 -22.12
CA HIS A 94 -8.36 6.09 -21.97
C HIS A 94 -8.54 7.23 -22.96
N ALA A 95 -7.54 8.12 -23.10
CA ALA A 95 -7.58 9.21 -24.07
C ALA A 95 -7.72 8.71 -25.52
N ALA A 96 -7.07 7.58 -25.85
CA ALA A 96 -7.23 6.93 -27.15
C ALA A 96 -8.65 6.37 -27.35
N ALA A 97 -9.23 5.74 -26.32
CA ALA A 97 -10.59 5.22 -26.37
C ALA A 97 -11.63 6.34 -26.53
N GLU A 98 -11.48 7.46 -25.82
CA GLU A 98 -12.33 8.64 -25.98
C GLU A 98 -12.26 9.19 -27.41
N THR A 99 -11.05 9.31 -27.97
CA THR A 99 -10.85 9.79 -29.35
C THR A 99 -11.48 8.84 -30.37
N ALA A 100 -11.46 7.54 -30.10
CA ALA A 100 -12.04 6.51 -30.96
C ALA A 100 -13.56 6.33 -30.78
N GLY A 101 -14.16 6.91 -29.73
CA GLY A 101 -15.55 6.64 -29.34
C GLY A 101 -15.77 5.21 -28.87
N ASP A 102 -14.75 4.55 -28.31
CA ASP A 102 -14.82 3.19 -27.77
C ASP A 102 -15.36 3.22 -26.33
N ASP A 103 -16.68 3.31 -26.22
CA ASP A 103 -17.37 3.38 -24.92
C ASP A 103 -17.17 2.10 -24.09
N ALA A 104 -17.07 0.94 -24.74
CA ALA A 104 -16.86 -0.34 -24.06
C ALA A 104 -15.50 -0.36 -23.31
N ARG A 105 -14.45 0.16 -23.96
CA ARG A 105 -13.12 0.27 -23.33
C ARG A 105 -13.09 1.33 -22.23
N GLN A 106 -13.77 2.46 -22.42
CA GLN A 106 -13.90 3.48 -21.38
C GLN A 106 -14.61 2.93 -20.14
N ASP A 107 -15.71 2.21 -20.31
CA ASP A 107 -16.48 1.60 -19.23
C ASP A 107 -15.67 0.55 -18.47
N ALA A 108 -14.89 -0.28 -19.19
CA ALA A 108 -13.99 -1.26 -18.56
C ALA A 108 -12.92 -0.58 -17.68
N ILE A 109 -12.32 0.51 -18.18
CA ILE A 109 -11.34 1.30 -17.42
C ILE A 109 -11.99 1.91 -16.17
N TRP A 110 -13.18 2.51 -16.30
CA TRP A 110 -13.90 3.08 -15.17
C TRP A 110 -14.40 2.05 -14.16
N ALA A 111 -14.77 0.85 -14.61
CA ALA A 111 -15.13 -0.26 -13.73
C ALA A 111 -13.93 -0.67 -12.86
N GLU A 112 -12.75 -0.79 -13.46
CA GLU A 112 -11.54 -1.16 -12.72
C GLU A 112 -11.08 -0.05 -11.77
N LEU A 113 -11.15 1.23 -12.15
CA LEU A 113 -10.79 2.33 -11.22
C LEU A 113 -11.70 2.37 -9.99
N ARG A 114 -13.00 2.06 -10.16
CA ARG A 114 -13.92 1.89 -9.03
C ARG A 114 -13.54 0.67 -8.19
N ALA A 115 -13.27 -0.48 -8.81
CA ALA A 115 -12.88 -1.69 -8.11
C ALA A 115 -11.56 -1.53 -7.32
N SER A 116 -10.56 -0.86 -7.90
CA SER A 116 -9.30 -0.49 -7.23
C SER A 116 -9.56 0.41 -6.02
N THR A 117 -10.46 1.39 -6.14
CA THR A 117 -10.84 2.26 -5.02
C THR A 117 -11.48 1.47 -3.89
N GLU A 118 -12.39 0.53 -4.20
CA GLU A 118 -13.01 -0.34 -3.19
C GLU A 118 -11.99 -1.27 -2.52
N ARG A 119 -11.06 -1.88 -3.28
CA ARG A 119 -9.96 -2.69 -2.71
C ARG A 119 -9.14 -1.88 -1.69
N ARG A 120 -8.81 -0.62 -2.01
CA ARG A 120 -8.00 0.24 -1.14
C ARG A 120 -8.74 0.66 0.14
N LYS A 121 -10.06 0.86 0.08
CA LYS A 121 -10.89 1.11 1.28
C LYS A 121 -10.83 -0.05 2.28
N LEU A 122 -10.68 -1.27 1.79
CA LEU A 122 -10.59 -2.48 2.61
C LEU A 122 -9.17 -2.69 3.17
N SER A 123 -8.13 -2.17 2.51
CA SER A 123 -6.72 -2.30 2.92
C SER A 123 -6.32 -1.32 4.03
N VAL A 124 -6.96 -0.16 4.10
CA VAL A 124 -6.71 0.86 5.14
C VAL A 124 -8.04 1.52 5.48
N ALA A 125 -8.61 1.26 6.65
CA ALA A 125 -9.57 2.22 7.22
C ALA A 125 -8.81 3.09 8.23
N PRO A 126 -8.89 4.44 8.19
CA PRO A 126 -9.93 5.27 7.56
C PRO A 126 -9.45 6.20 6.43
N VAL A 127 -10.44 6.73 5.71
CA VAL A 127 -10.38 7.82 4.72
C VAL A 127 -10.11 9.16 5.40
#